data_AF-A0A5K0XKX9-F1
#
_entry.id   AF-A0A5K0XKX9-F1
#
_cell.length_a   1.000
_cell.length_b   1.000
_cell.length_c   1.000
_cell.angle_alpha   90.00
_cell.angle_beta   90.00
_cell.angle_gamma   90.00
#
_symmetry.space_group_name_H-M   'P 1'
#
loop_
_entity.id
_entity.type
_entity.pdbx_description
1 polymer ?
#
loop_
_entity_poly.entity_id
_entity_poly.type
_entity_poly.pdbx_seq_one_letter_code
_entity_poly.pdbx_strand_id
1 'polypeptide(L)' 'VGGWLQEYEGLTFVTFRGAGHAVPMFKPSNSLALFTSFITGQSLPLQRSNS' A
#
# COMPACT_ATOMS: atom_id res chain seq x y z
N VAL A 1 -5.71 -10.74 -3.88
CA VAL A 1 -5.73 -9.26 -3.93
C VAL A 1 -5.57 -8.69 -2.52
N GLY A 2 -4.54 -7.88 -2.25
CA GLY A 2 -4.13 -7.42 -0.91
C GLY A 2 -4.75 -6.10 -0.42
N GLY A 3 -5.57 -5.45 -1.24
CA GLY A 3 -6.09 -4.11 -0.98
C GLY A 3 -6.36 -3.35 -2.28
N TRP A 4 -6.53 -2.03 -2.19
CA TRP A 4 -6.77 -1.14 -3.32
C TRP A 4 -5.85 0.09 -3.25
N LEU A 5 -5.50 0.63 -4.40
CA LEU A 5 -4.73 1.85 -4.57
C LEU A 5 -5.50 2.77 -5.52
N GLN A 6 -5.65 4.04 -5.13
CA GLN A 6 -6.25 5.08 -5.94
C GLN A 6 -5.36 6.31 -5.93
N GLU A 7 -5.02 6.81 -7.11
CA GLU A 7 -4.23 8.03 -7.29
C GLU A 7 -5.12 9.22 -7.61
N TYR A 8 -4.75 10.36 -7.07
CA TYR A 8 -5.32 11.68 -7.31
C TYR A 8 -4.16 12.67 -7.53
N GLU A 9 -4.49 13.88 -7.98
CA GLU A 9 -3.51 14.96 -8.08
C GLU A 9 -2.97 15.32 -6.68
N GLY A 10 -1.70 15.03 -6.42
CA GLY A 10 -1.04 15.31 -5.14
C GLY A 10 -1.39 14.36 -3.97
N LEU A 11 -2.17 13.29 -4.20
CA LEU A 11 -2.57 12.35 -3.15
C LEU A 11 -2.64 10.91 -3.65
N THR A 12 -2.15 9.98 -2.85
CA THR A 12 -2.32 8.53 -3.08
C THR A 12 -3.07 7.91 -1.89
N PHE A 13 -4.20 7.27 -2.16
CA PHE A 13 -5.01 6.58 -1.15
C PHE A 13 -4.85 5.06 -1.29
N VAL A 14 -4.46 4.39 -0.21
CA VAL A 14 -4.21 2.94 -0.20
C VAL A 14 -4.98 2.27 0.94
N THR A 15 -5.61 1.15 0.64
CA THR A 15 -6.26 0.28 1.63
C THR A 15 -5.54 -1.06 1.72
N PHE A 16 -5.53 -1.67 2.91
CA PHE A 16 -4.96 -3.00 3.14
C PHE A 16 -6.06 -3.95 3.57
N ARG A 17 -6.41 -4.91 2.71
CA ARG A 17 -7.48 -5.87 3.01
C ARG A 17 -7.08 -6.74 4.20
N GLY A 18 -7.92 -6.73 5.24
CA GLY A 18 -7.71 -7.50 6.47
C GLY A 18 -6.70 -6.89 7.44
N ALA A 19 -6.35 -5.61 7.28
CA ALA A 19 -5.64 -4.86 8.32
C ALA A 19 -6.64 -4.07 9.18
N GLY A 20 -6.42 -4.04 10.50
CA GLY A 20 -7.14 -3.16 11.42
C GLY A 20 -6.48 -1.78 11.54
N HIS A 21 -6.77 -1.07 12.63
CA HIS A 21 -6.23 0.27 12.91
C HIS A 21 -4.69 0.34 12.83
N ALA A 22 -4.00 -0.68 13.35
CA ALA A 22 -2.55 -0.74 13.34
C ALA A 22 -2.03 -1.55 12.13
N VAL A 23 -2.13 -1.00 10.91
CA VAL A 23 -1.77 -1.68 9.66
C VAL A 23 -0.41 -2.42 9.71
N PRO A 24 0.69 -1.85 10.25
CA PRO A 24 1.97 -2.54 10.29
C PRO A 24 1.99 -3.82 11.12
N MET A 25 1.08 -3.96 12.09
CA MET A 25 0.93 -5.19 12.88
C MET A 25 0.33 -6.33 12.08
N PHE A 26 -0.58 -6.02 11.14
CA PHE A 26 -1.31 -7.03 10.34
C PHE A 26 -0.65 -7.30 8.97
N LYS A 27 0.03 -6.30 8.40
CA LYS A 27 0.60 -6.32 7.05
C LYS A 27 2.03 -5.74 7.00
N PRO A 28 2.98 -6.27 7.79
CA PRO A 28 4.29 -5.65 8.00
C PRO A 28 5.07 -5.39 6.71
N SER A 29 5.15 -6.39 5.81
CA SER A 29 5.88 -6.25 4.54
C SER A 29 5.23 -5.23 3.61
N ASN A 30 3.89 -5.25 3.49
CA ASN A 30 3.19 -4.31 2.61
C ASN A 30 3.22 -2.88 3.17
N SER A 31 3.11 -2.69 4.49
CA SER A 31 3.21 -1.38 5.12
C SER A 31 4.62 -0.79 5.00
N LEU A 32 5.65 -1.62 5.12
CA LEU A 32 7.03 -1.17 4.94
C LEU A 32 7.27 -0.74 3.49
N ALA A 33 6.87 -1.57 2.52
CA ALA A 33 6.97 -1.21 1.11
C ALA A 33 6.24 0.11 0.81
N LEU A 34 5.04 0.29 1.38
CA LEU A 34 4.30 1.53 1.21
C LEU A 34 5.02 2.75 1.80
N PHE A 35 5.53 2.61 3.01
CA PHE A 35 6.26 3.68 3.67
C PHE A 35 7.55 4.04 2.94
N THR A 36 8.30 3.04 2.47
CA THR A 36 9.52 3.24 1.68
C THR A 36 9.24 3.94 0.35
N SER A 37 8.20 3.53 -0.38
CA SER A 37 7.76 4.20 -1.61
C SER A 37 7.38 5.67 -1.36
N PHE A 38 6.63 5.93 -0.28
CA PHE A 38 6.21 7.28 0.09
C PHE A 38 7.41 8.21 0.33
N ILE A 39 8.38 7.81 1.14
CA ILE A 39 9.54 8.66 1.46
C ILE A 39 10.52 8.82 0.29
N THR A 40 10.58 7.84 -0.63
CA THR A 40 11.47 7.88 -1.80
C THR A 40 10.82 8.53 -3.01
N GLY A 41 9.52 8.85 -2.95
CA GLY A 41 8.75 9.36 -4.08
C GLY A 41 8.59 8.34 -5.22
N GLN A 42 8.80 7.05 -4.94
CA GLN A 42 8.59 5.98 -5.93
C GLN A 42 7.15 5.48 -5.90
N SER A 43 6.60 5.14 -7.06
CA SER A 43 5.30 4.49 -7.14
C SER A 43 5.29 3.18 -6.35
N LEU A 44 4.16 2.88 -5.73
CA LEU A 44 3.97 1.65 -4.99
C LEU A 44 4.09 0.44 -5.93
N PRO A 45 4.74 -0.66 -5.50
CA PRO A 45 4.74 -1.88 -6.28
C PRO A 45 3.31 -2.42 -6.35
N LEU A 46 2.60 -2.14 -7.45
CA LEU A 46 1.31 -2.73 -7.74
C LEU A 46 1.53 -4.24 -7.82
N GLN A 47 1.10 -4.98 -6.79
CA GLN A 47 1.02 -6.42 -6.87
C GLN A 47 -0.14 -6.75 -7.83
N ARG A 48 0.11 -6.69 -9.15
CA ARG A 48 -0.75 -7.34 -10.14
C ARG A 48 -0.70 -8.82 -9.86
N SER A 49 -1.66 -9.29 -9.05
CA SER A 49 -2.03 -10.69 -9.02
C SER A 49 -2.67 -10.99 -10.36
N ASN A 50 -1.86 -11.32 -11.37
CA ASN A 50 -2.38 -12.03 -12.53
C ASN A 50 -2.77 -13.42 -12.05
N SER A 51 -4.07 -13.64 -11.91
CA SER A 51 -4.71 -14.94 -11.74
C SER A 51 -6.01 -14.88 -12.52
#